data_AF-A0A5W3DMB2-F1
#
_entry.id   AF-A0A5W3DMB2-F1
#
_cell.length_a   1.000
_cell.length_b   1.000
_cell.length_c   1.000
_cell.angle_alpha   90.00
_cell.angle_beta   90.00
_cell.angle_gamma   90.00
#
_symmetry.space_group_name_H-M   'P 1'
#
loop_
_entity.id
_entity.type
_entity.pdbx_description
1 polymer ?
#
loop_
_entity_poly.entity_id
_entity_poly.type
_entity_poly.pdbx_seq_one_letter_code
_entity_poly.pdbx_strand_id
1 'polypeptide(L)'
;MSNELPWQVWTPDDLAPPPEAFMPVEADNVILTEDAPEPELTAEQQLEQEMAQLKIQAHEQGYNAGLAEGRQKGHAQGYQEGLAQGLEQGQAQAQTQQAPIHAHMQQLVSEFQNTLDALDSVIASRLMQMALEAARQVIGQTPAVDNSALIKQIQQLLQQEPLFSGKPQLRVHPDDLQRVEEMLGATLSLHGWRLRGDPTLHHGGCKVSADEGDLDASVATRWQELCRLAAPGVL
;
A
#
# COMPACT_ATOMS: atom_id res chain seq x y z
N MET A 1 -40.45 24.68 44.84
CA MET A 1 -41.86 24.53 44.43
C MET A 1 -42.25 25.79 43.67
N SER A 2 -41.54 26.12 42.58
CA SER A 2 -41.86 25.70 41.19
C SER A 2 -43.24 26.20 40.77
N ASN A 3 -43.26 27.43 40.26
CA ASN A 3 -44.42 28.11 39.70
C ASN A 3 -44.54 27.66 38.24
N GLU A 4 -45.42 26.70 37.96
CA GLU A 4 -45.71 26.24 36.61
C GLU A 4 -46.76 27.16 35.99
N LEU A 5 -46.31 28.08 35.12
CA LEU A 5 -47.18 28.76 34.18
C LEU A 5 -46.73 28.36 32.76
N PRO A 6 -47.61 27.77 31.93
CA PRO A 6 -47.28 27.38 30.57
C PRO A 6 -47.04 28.62 29.71
N TRP A 7 -45.98 28.59 28.91
CA TRP A 7 -45.65 29.65 27.96
C TRP A 7 -46.75 29.80 26.90
N GLN A 8 -47.19 31.03 26.65
CA GLN A 8 -48.11 31.38 25.56
C GLN A 8 -47.45 32.37 24.59
N VAL A 9 -47.79 32.24 23.30
CA VAL A 9 -47.31 33.10 22.23
C VAL A 9 -47.96 34.48 22.35
N TRP A 10 -47.14 35.53 22.38
CA TRP A 10 -47.59 36.92 22.45
C TRP A 10 -48.15 37.38 21.11
N THR A 11 -49.36 37.97 21.12
CA THR A 11 -49.96 38.70 20.00
C THR A 11 -50.11 40.17 20.38
N PRO A 12 -49.88 41.13 19.47
CA PRO A 12 -50.07 42.55 19.78
C PRO A 12 -51.56 42.84 20.02
N ASP A 13 -51.85 43.58 21.11
CA ASP A 13 -53.17 44.15 21.37
C ASP A 13 -53.55 45.13 20.25
N ASP A 14 -54.79 45.01 19.78
CA ASP A 14 -55.38 45.90 18.78
C ASP A 14 -55.52 47.31 19.39
N LEU A 15 -54.72 48.26 18.89
CA LEU A 15 -54.67 49.66 19.36
C LEU A 15 -55.71 50.55 18.66
N ALA A 16 -56.70 49.99 17.96
CA ALA A 16 -57.76 50.77 17.36
C ALA A 16 -58.71 51.35 18.43
N PRO A 17 -58.87 52.70 18.52
CA PRO A 17 -59.89 53.28 19.38
C PRO A 17 -61.29 52.92 18.85
N PRO A 18 -62.31 52.77 19.73
CA PRO A 18 -63.66 52.46 19.32
C PRO A 18 -64.21 53.55 18.39
N PRO A 19 -65.00 53.22 17.34
CA PRO A 19 -65.54 54.22 16.45
C PRO A 19 -66.51 55.13 17.21
N GLU A 20 -66.16 56.40 17.33
CA GLU A 20 -67.05 57.44 17.84
C GLU A 20 -68.27 57.57 16.92
N ALA A 21 -69.45 57.47 17.52
CA ALA A 21 -70.72 57.72 16.84
C ALA A 21 -70.78 59.20 16.42
N PHE A 22 -70.70 59.43 15.12
CA PHE A 22 -70.83 60.75 14.52
C PHE A 22 -72.26 61.30 14.75
N MET A 23 -72.39 62.33 15.58
CA MET A 23 -73.63 63.13 15.66
C MET A 23 -73.52 64.28 14.66
N PRO A 24 -74.41 64.39 13.66
CA PRO A 24 -74.35 65.50 12.72
C PRO A 24 -74.84 66.78 13.43
N VAL A 25 -74.00 67.81 13.39
CA VAL A 25 -74.39 69.17 13.77
C VAL A 25 -75.19 69.75 12.61
N GLU A 26 -76.43 70.16 12.87
CA GLU A 26 -77.25 70.90 11.90
C GLU A 26 -76.53 72.21 11.55
N ALA A 27 -75.96 72.27 10.35
CA ALA A 27 -75.42 73.50 9.79
C ALA A 27 -76.58 74.27 9.13
N ASP A 28 -76.78 75.49 9.63
CA ASP A 28 -77.69 76.47 9.07
C ASP A 28 -77.55 76.60 7.55
N ASN A 29 -78.71 76.63 6.91
CA ASN A 29 -78.92 76.81 5.48
C ASN A 29 -78.42 78.20 5.06
N VAL A 30 -77.19 78.28 4.53
CA VAL A 30 -76.74 79.42 3.73
C VAL A 30 -76.75 79.00 2.27
N ILE A 31 -77.83 79.36 1.58
CA ILE A 31 -77.93 79.25 0.13
C ILE A 31 -77.01 80.32 -0.47
N LEU A 32 -75.82 79.91 -0.90
CA LEU A 32 -75.01 80.63 -1.88
C LEU A 32 -75.20 79.93 -3.22
N THR A 33 -76.07 80.50 -4.05
CA THR A 33 -76.09 80.21 -5.48
C THR A 33 -74.90 80.90 -6.12
N GLU A 34 -73.78 80.19 -6.24
CA GLU A 34 -72.71 80.51 -7.17
C GLU A 34 -72.68 79.41 -8.24
N ASP A 35 -73.35 79.69 -9.35
CA ASP A 35 -73.22 78.95 -10.61
C ASP A 35 -71.85 79.32 -11.21
N ALA A 36 -70.80 78.68 -10.71
CA ALA A 36 -69.46 78.76 -11.25
C ALA A 36 -69.28 77.57 -12.22
N PRO A 37 -68.99 77.79 -13.51
CA PRO A 37 -68.77 76.69 -14.43
C PRO A 37 -67.52 75.92 -13.96
N GLU A 38 -67.69 74.63 -13.67
CA GLU A 38 -66.56 73.71 -13.51
C GLU A 38 -65.69 73.82 -14.79
N PRO A 39 -64.36 73.98 -14.68
CA PRO A 39 -63.52 74.01 -15.86
C PRO A 39 -63.51 72.60 -16.47
N GLU A 40 -64.34 72.37 -17.50
CA GLU A 40 -64.22 71.21 -18.36
C GLU A 40 -62.81 71.21 -18.97
N LEU A 41 -61.97 70.23 -18.59
CA LEU A 41 -60.67 70.04 -19.23
C LEU A 41 -60.90 69.90 -20.75
N THR A 42 -60.15 70.68 -21.51
CA THR A 42 -60.26 70.67 -22.97
C THR A 42 -59.86 69.29 -23.50
N ALA A 43 -60.48 68.80 -24.57
CA ALA A 43 -60.23 67.47 -25.13
C ALA A 43 -58.74 67.16 -25.41
N GLU A 44 -57.93 68.20 -25.65
CA GLU A 44 -56.47 68.11 -25.81
C GLU A 44 -55.74 67.75 -24.50
N GLN A 45 -56.17 68.28 -23.36
CA GLN A 45 -55.56 68.01 -22.05
C GLN A 45 -55.87 66.59 -21.54
N GLN A 46 -57.06 66.07 -21.84
CA GLN A 46 -57.43 64.69 -21.54
C GLN A 46 -56.58 63.69 -22.34
N LEU A 47 -56.37 63.96 -23.63
CA LEU A 47 -55.52 63.14 -24.49
C LEU A 47 -54.04 63.15 -24.05
N GLU A 48 -53.51 64.29 -23.59
CA GLU A 48 -52.16 64.38 -23.02
C GLU A 48 -52.00 63.56 -21.72
N GLN A 49 -53.02 63.59 -20.84
CA GLN A 49 -53.01 62.79 -19.62
C GLN A 49 -53.05 61.28 -19.92
N GLU A 50 -53.88 60.84 -20.86
CA GLU A 50 -53.93 59.44 -21.30
C GLU A 50 -52.59 58.99 -21.90
N MET A 51 -51.97 59.82 -22.75
CA MET A 51 -50.64 59.52 -23.31
C MET A 51 -49.55 59.46 -22.24
N ALA A 52 -49.60 60.31 -21.22
CA ALA A 52 -48.66 60.30 -20.10
C ALA A 52 -48.82 59.03 -19.26
N GLN A 53 -50.05 58.63 -18.95
CA GLN A 53 -50.35 57.39 -18.25
C GLN A 53 -49.87 56.17 -19.04
N LEU A 54 -50.12 56.13 -20.36
CA LEU A 54 -49.68 55.04 -21.22
C LEU A 54 -48.15 54.92 -21.25
N LYS A 55 -47.42 56.05 -21.28
CA LYS A 55 -45.95 56.06 -21.22
C LYS A 55 -45.42 55.50 -19.90
N ILE A 56 -46.01 55.89 -18.77
CA ILE A 56 -45.63 55.39 -17.44
C ILE A 56 -45.88 53.87 -17.39
N GLN A 57 -47.06 53.42 -17.83
CA GLN A 57 -47.44 52.01 -17.81
C GLN A 57 -46.51 51.16 -18.70
N ALA A 58 -46.18 51.64 -19.90
CA ALA A 58 -45.24 50.97 -20.80
C ALA A 58 -43.82 50.91 -20.21
N HIS A 59 -43.39 51.97 -19.53
CA HIS A 59 -42.09 52.01 -18.88
C HIS A 59 -42.00 51.02 -17.71
N GLU A 60 -43.00 51.00 -16.83
CA GLU A 60 -43.09 50.04 -15.72
C GLU A 60 -43.17 48.60 -16.20
N GLN A 61 -43.96 48.33 -17.25
CA GLN A 61 -44.05 47.00 -17.85
C GLN A 61 -42.71 46.56 -18.45
N GLY A 62 -42.03 47.43 -19.20
CA GLY A 62 -40.72 47.14 -19.77
C GLY A 62 -39.64 46.92 -18.69
N TYR A 63 -39.67 47.73 -17.63
CA TYR A 63 -38.76 47.60 -16.49
C TYR A 63 -38.98 46.26 -15.75
N ASN A 64 -40.23 45.93 -15.41
CA ASN A 64 -40.57 44.68 -14.73
C ASN A 64 -40.27 43.46 -15.60
N ALA A 65 -40.55 43.52 -16.90
CA ALA A 65 -40.22 42.44 -17.84
C ALA A 65 -38.71 42.22 -17.94
N GLY A 66 -37.91 43.29 -18.09
CA GLY A 66 -36.46 43.20 -18.13
C GLY A 66 -35.85 42.69 -16.81
N LEU A 67 -36.41 43.11 -15.67
CA LEU A 67 -36.01 42.61 -14.36
C LEU A 67 -36.30 41.12 -14.20
N ALA A 68 -37.48 40.66 -14.61
CA ALA A 68 -37.87 39.26 -14.55
C ALA A 68 -36.99 38.40 -15.47
N GLU A 69 -36.77 38.84 -16.70
CA GLU A 69 -35.93 38.14 -17.68
C GLU A 69 -34.48 38.07 -17.22
N GLY A 70 -33.91 39.19 -16.73
CA GLY A 70 -32.55 39.24 -16.21
C GLY A 70 -32.37 38.32 -15.00
N ARG A 71 -33.35 38.28 -14.09
CA ARG A 71 -33.34 37.36 -12.94
C ARG A 71 -33.40 35.90 -13.38
N GLN A 72 -34.27 35.57 -14.33
CA GLN A 72 -34.40 34.21 -14.84
C GLN A 72 -33.12 33.74 -15.56
N LYS A 73 -32.55 34.59 -16.42
CA LYS A 73 -31.29 34.30 -17.13
C LYS A 73 -30.12 34.17 -16.16
N GLY A 74 -29.96 35.12 -15.24
CA GLY A 74 -28.89 35.06 -14.24
C GLY A 74 -29.00 33.85 -13.33
N HIS A 75 -30.22 33.47 -12.92
CA HIS A 75 -30.44 32.26 -12.12
C HIS A 75 -30.15 30.99 -12.92
N ALA A 76 -30.56 30.91 -14.19
CA ALA A 76 -30.26 29.76 -15.05
C ALA A 76 -28.76 29.61 -15.28
N GLN A 77 -28.06 30.71 -15.60
CA GLN A 77 -26.62 30.69 -15.83
C GLN A 77 -25.84 30.35 -14.56
N GLY A 78 -26.17 31.00 -13.43
CA GLY A 78 -25.52 30.72 -12.14
C GLY A 78 -25.76 29.29 -11.64
N TYR A 79 -26.95 28.74 -11.89
CA TYR A 79 -27.24 27.34 -11.59
C TYR A 79 -26.38 26.39 -12.44
N GLN A 80 -26.25 26.67 -13.74
CA GLN A 80 -25.50 25.83 -14.66
C GLN A 80 -23.99 25.88 -14.37
N GLU A 81 -23.45 27.07 -14.10
CA GLU A 81 -22.05 27.26 -13.70
C GLU A 81 -21.76 26.62 -12.34
N GLY A 82 -22.65 26.81 -11.35
CA GLY A 82 -22.52 26.21 -10.02
C GLY A 82 -22.58 24.68 -10.06
N LEU A 83 -23.44 24.10 -10.90
CA LEU A 83 -23.51 22.65 -11.11
C LEU A 83 -22.20 22.13 -11.73
N ALA A 84 -21.69 22.79 -12.77
CA ALA A 84 -20.45 22.40 -13.43
C ALA A 84 -19.25 22.45 -12.48
N GLN A 85 -19.09 23.57 -11.75
CA GLN A 85 -18.03 23.73 -10.76
C GLN A 85 -18.15 22.72 -9.61
N GLY A 86 -19.37 22.46 -9.11
CA GLY A 86 -19.61 21.48 -8.06
C GLY A 86 -19.24 20.06 -8.50
N LEU A 87 -19.54 19.70 -9.75
CA LEU A 87 -19.15 18.41 -10.33
C LEU A 87 -17.62 18.27 -10.43
N GLU A 88 -16.94 19.28 -10.93
CA GLU A 88 -15.48 19.29 -11.09
C GLU A 88 -14.78 19.22 -9.72
N GLN A 89 -15.22 20.05 -8.75
CA GLN A 89 -14.70 20.01 -7.38
C GLN A 89 -14.96 18.68 -6.70
N GLY A 90 -16.16 18.10 -6.88
CA GLY A 90 -16.52 16.79 -6.34
C GLY A 90 -15.63 15.68 -6.89
N GLN A 91 -15.35 15.69 -8.20
CA GLN A 91 -14.44 14.73 -8.83
C GLN A 91 -12.99 14.90 -8.32
N ALA A 92 -12.51 16.14 -8.24
CA ALA A 92 -11.17 16.42 -7.73
C ALA A 92 -11.01 15.99 -6.26
N GLN A 93 -12.00 16.27 -5.41
CA GLN A 93 -12.00 15.80 -4.02
C GLN A 93 -12.06 14.28 -3.93
N ALA A 94 -12.90 13.63 -4.74
CA ALA A 94 -12.99 12.18 -4.77
C ALA A 94 -11.64 11.53 -5.14
N GLN A 95 -10.97 12.04 -6.19
CA GLN A 95 -9.64 11.57 -6.59
C GLN A 95 -8.60 11.79 -5.48
N THR A 96 -8.62 12.96 -4.83
CA THR A 96 -7.68 13.28 -3.75
C THR A 96 -7.89 12.38 -2.52
N GLN A 97 -9.14 12.06 -2.20
CA GLN A 97 -9.49 11.16 -1.09
C GLN A 97 -9.16 9.70 -1.42
N GLN A 98 -9.30 9.29 -2.69
CA GLN A 98 -9.00 7.93 -3.14
C GLN A 98 -7.50 7.68 -3.35
N ALA A 99 -6.71 8.71 -3.71
CA ALA A 99 -5.27 8.61 -3.91
C ALA A 99 -4.51 7.89 -2.77
N PRO A 100 -4.70 8.22 -1.47
CA PRO A 100 -4.00 7.52 -0.39
C PRO A 100 -4.44 6.06 -0.24
N ILE A 101 -5.71 5.75 -0.51
CA ILE A 101 -6.22 4.37 -0.45
C ILE A 101 -5.59 3.52 -1.56
N HIS A 102 -5.52 4.07 -2.78
CA HIS A 102 -4.86 3.41 -3.90
C HIS A 102 -3.35 3.22 -3.64
N ALA A 103 -2.67 4.25 -3.12
CA ALA A 103 -1.26 4.16 -2.77
C ALA A 103 -1.02 3.08 -1.71
N HIS A 104 -1.87 3.02 -0.68
CA HIS A 104 -1.77 1.99 0.35
C HIS A 104 -2.00 0.57 -0.22
N MET A 105 -2.99 0.39 -1.08
CA MET A 105 -3.20 -0.89 -1.76
C MET A 105 -2.01 -1.30 -2.63
N GLN A 106 -1.43 -0.36 -3.39
CA GLN A 106 -0.22 -0.63 -4.17
C GLN A 106 0.95 -1.03 -3.28
N GLN A 107 1.11 -0.36 -2.14
CA GLN A 107 2.14 -0.71 -1.16
C GLN A 107 1.93 -2.12 -0.60
N LEU A 108 0.70 -2.48 -0.19
CA LEU A 108 0.38 -3.82 0.30
C LEU A 108 0.68 -4.92 -0.73
N VAL A 109 0.34 -4.70 -2.01
CA VAL A 109 0.64 -5.65 -3.09
C VAL A 109 2.16 -5.78 -3.29
N SER A 110 2.88 -4.66 -3.21
CA SER A 110 4.34 -4.65 -3.37
C SER A 110 5.03 -5.35 -2.20
N GLU A 111 4.59 -5.09 -0.98
CA GLU A 111 5.07 -5.77 0.24
C GLU A 111 4.77 -7.27 0.18
N PHE A 112 3.56 -7.65 -0.22
CA PHE A 112 3.20 -9.06 -0.38
C PHE A 112 4.10 -9.76 -1.40
N GLN A 113 4.33 -9.17 -2.57
CA GLN A 113 5.26 -9.72 -3.56
C GLN A 113 6.68 -9.87 -2.99
N ASN A 114 7.18 -8.84 -2.29
CA ASN A 114 8.50 -8.91 -1.64
C ASN A 114 8.57 -10.04 -0.60
N THR A 115 7.49 -10.28 0.16
CA THR A 115 7.46 -11.41 1.11
C THR A 115 7.45 -12.77 0.42
N LEU A 116 6.79 -12.90 -0.74
CA LEU A 116 6.81 -14.13 -1.53
C LEU A 116 8.21 -14.40 -2.09
N ASP A 117 8.84 -13.38 -2.66
CA ASP A 117 10.20 -13.49 -3.21
C ASP A 117 11.23 -13.83 -2.10
N ALA A 118 11.04 -13.28 -0.88
CA ALA A 118 11.87 -13.63 0.27
C ALA A 118 11.70 -15.10 0.66
N LEU A 119 10.47 -15.64 0.62
CA LEU A 119 10.19 -17.03 0.94
C LEU A 119 10.87 -18.00 -0.03
N ASP A 120 11.00 -17.69 -1.32
CA ASP A 120 11.65 -18.58 -2.28
C ASP A 120 13.08 -18.94 -1.88
N SER A 121 13.85 -17.95 -1.41
CA SER A 121 15.23 -18.17 -0.92
C SER A 121 15.27 -19.02 0.36
N VAL A 122 14.30 -18.79 1.27
CA VAL A 122 14.20 -19.52 2.54
C VAL A 122 13.73 -20.95 2.32
N ILE A 123 12.78 -21.17 1.43
CA ILE A 123 12.27 -22.50 1.08
C ILE A 123 13.37 -23.32 0.42
N ALA A 124 14.10 -22.75 -0.55
CA ALA A 124 15.22 -23.42 -1.19
C ALA A 124 16.28 -23.85 -0.17
N SER A 125 16.70 -22.95 0.73
CA SER A 125 17.67 -23.29 1.78
C SER A 125 17.12 -24.33 2.76
N ARG A 126 15.83 -24.28 3.11
CA ARG A 126 15.21 -25.26 4.02
C ARG A 126 15.11 -26.65 3.40
N LEU A 127 14.72 -26.74 2.13
CA LEU A 127 14.69 -28.01 1.40
C LEU A 127 16.09 -28.63 1.32
N MET A 128 17.11 -27.79 1.08
CA MET A 128 18.49 -28.23 1.04
C MET A 128 19.01 -28.70 2.40
N GLN A 129 18.64 -28.02 3.49
CA GLN A 129 18.92 -28.48 4.85
C GLN A 129 18.30 -29.86 5.13
N MET A 130 17.03 -30.07 4.75
CA MET A 130 16.37 -31.37 4.93
C MET A 130 17.05 -32.47 4.09
N ALA A 131 17.42 -32.16 2.85
CA ALA A 131 18.13 -33.09 1.98
C ALA A 131 19.53 -33.45 2.53
N LEU A 132 20.26 -32.46 3.07
CA LEU A 132 21.54 -32.68 3.73
C LEU A 132 21.37 -33.49 5.02
N GLU A 133 20.36 -33.21 5.84
CA GLU A 133 20.12 -33.98 7.06
C GLU A 133 19.79 -35.45 6.74
N ALA A 134 18.96 -35.68 5.73
CA ALA A 134 18.69 -37.03 5.21
C ALA A 134 19.95 -37.71 4.66
N ALA A 135 20.75 -37.00 3.86
CA ALA A 135 22.00 -37.53 3.31
C ALA A 135 23.02 -37.88 4.41
N ARG A 136 23.15 -37.03 5.44
CA ARG A 136 23.99 -37.31 6.62
C ARG A 136 23.53 -38.55 7.35
N GLN A 137 22.21 -38.73 7.52
CA GLN A 137 21.65 -39.92 8.15
C GLN A 137 21.95 -41.18 7.33
N VAL A 138 21.82 -41.12 6.00
CA VAL A 138 22.18 -42.25 5.12
C VAL A 138 23.68 -42.56 5.19
N ILE A 139 24.55 -41.55 5.08
CA ILE A 139 26.01 -41.75 5.14
C ILE A 139 26.43 -42.33 6.52
N GLY A 140 25.80 -41.87 7.61
CA GLY A 140 26.06 -42.41 8.95
C GLY A 140 25.47 -43.79 9.22
N GLN A 141 24.46 -44.21 8.46
CA GLN A 141 23.73 -45.48 8.63
C GLN A 141 24.18 -46.58 7.67
N THR A 142 25.11 -46.31 6.73
CA THR A 142 25.52 -47.32 5.74
C THR A 142 26.86 -47.96 6.14
N PRO A 143 26.87 -49.08 6.88
CA PRO A 143 28.05 -49.92 6.98
C PRO A 143 28.09 -50.78 5.72
N ALA A 144 28.65 -50.29 4.62
CA ALA A 144 28.71 -51.10 3.40
C ALA A 144 29.99 -50.87 2.58
N VAL A 145 31.01 -51.64 2.95
CA VAL A 145 31.68 -52.67 2.10
C VAL A 145 32.40 -52.23 0.82
N ASP A 146 32.34 -50.97 0.40
CA ASP A 146 33.00 -50.48 -0.82
C ASP A 146 34.14 -49.49 -0.55
N ASN A 147 35.26 -50.03 -0.05
CA ASN A 147 36.51 -49.26 0.13
C ASN A 147 37.17 -48.87 -1.21
N SER A 148 36.58 -49.26 -2.34
CA SER A 148 37.02 -48.88 -3.69
C SER A 148 37.09 -47.36 -3.87
N ALA A 149 36.18 -46.61 -3.24
CA ALA A 149 36.19 -45.14 -3.24
C ALA A 149 37.40 -44.57 -2.48
N LEU A 150 37.72 -45.13 -1.31
CA LEU A 150 38.88 -44.72 -0.50
C LEU A 150 40.19 -45.02 -1.24
N ILE A 151 40.32 -46.20 -1.85
CA ILE A 151 41.50 -46.60 -2.63
C ILE A 151 41.73 -45.60 -3.78
N LYS A 152 40.69 -45.28 -4.55
CA LYS A 152 40.76 -44.28 -5.64
C LYS A 152 41.15 -42.89 -5.12
N GLN A 153 40.62 -42.49 -3.97
CA GLN A 153 40.96 -41.21 -3.35
C GLN A 153 42.46 -41.17 -3.00
N ILE A 154 43.00 -42.20 -2.37
CA ILE A 154 44.44 -42.26 -2.03
C ILE A 154 45.30 -42.24 -3.30
N GLN A 155 44.90 -42.97 -4.35
CA GLN A 155 45.60 -42.95 -5.65
C GLN A 155 45.61 -41.55 -6.27
N GLN A 156 44.50 -40.82 -6.21
CA GLN A 156 44.45 -39.43 -6.68
C GLN A 156 45.35 -38.50 -5.86
N LEU A 157 45.42 -38.69 -4.54
CA LEU A 157 46.31 -37.91 -3.67
C LEU A 157 47.79 -38.19 -3.96
N LEU A 158 48.15 -39.45 -4.20
CA LEU A 158 49.49 -39.85 -4.64
C LEU A 158 49.86 -39.25 -6.01
N GLN A 159 48.91 -39.06 -6.91
CA GLN A 159 49.16 -38.40 -8.20
C GLN A 159 49.33 -36.88 -8.10
N GLN A 160 48.85 -36.27 -7.01
CA GLN A 160 49.02 -34.83 -6.72
C GLN A 160 50.36 -34.53 -6.02
N GLU A 161 51.39 -35.33 -6.30
CA GLU A 161 52.64 -35.40 -5.53
C GLU A 161 53.60 -34.20 -5.50
N PRO A 162 53.52 -33.13 -6.32
CA PRO A 162 54.40 -31.97 -6.08
C PRO A 162 54.11 -31.19 -4.78
N LEU A 163 53.16 -31.63 -3.95
CA LEU A 163 52.71 -30.97 -2.71
C LEU A 163 53.29 -31.56 -1.41
N PHE A 164 54.01 -32.68 -1.46
CA PHE A 164 54.46 -33.37 -0.23
C PHE A 164 55.97 -33.64 -0.24
N SER A 165 56.76 -32.89 0.51
CA SER A 165 58.14 -33.27 0.84
C SER A 165 58.22 -34.03 2.17
N GLY A 166 59.25 -34.89 2.31
CA GLY A 166 59.54 -35.60 3.55
C GLY A 166 58.95 -37.01 3.67
N LYS A 167 58.47 -37.36 4.87
CA LYS A 167 57.89 -38.68 5.22
C LYS A 167 56.40 -38.53 5.56
N PRO A 168 55.53 -38.35 4.56
CA PRO A 168 54.10 -38.12 4.81
C PRO A 168 53.46 -39.30 5.54
N GLN A 169 52.54 -38.99 6.44
CA GLN A 169 51.78 -39.96 7.22
C GLN A 169 50.32 -39.97 6.76
N LEU A 170 49.88 -41.11 6.23
CA LEU A 170 48.48 -41.36 5.86
C LEU A 170 47.73 -41.94 7.06
N ARG A 171 46.71 -41.23 7.51
CA ARG A 171 45.81 -41.63 8.60
C ARG A 171 44.48 -42.10 8.02
N VAL A 172 44.04 -43.29 8.42
CA VAL A 172 42.76 -43.91 8.03
C VAL A 172 42.08 -44.54 9.25
N HIS A 173 40.79 -44.85 9.16
CA HIS A 173 40.11 -45.59 10.22
C HIS A 173 40.77 -46.97 10.44
N PRO A 174 40.92 -47.47 11.69
CA PRO A 174 41.53 -48.78 11.97
C PRO A 174 40.93 -49.94 11.17
N ASP A 175 39.61 -49.93 10.93
CA ASP A 175 38.93 -50.99 10.16
C ASP A 175 39.28 -50.96 8.67
N ASP A 176 39.72 -49.82 8.14
CA ASP A 176 40.14 -49.65 6.75
C ASP A 176 41.66 -49.89 6.58
N LEU A 177 42.44 -49.83 7.67
CA LEU A 177 43.90 -49.91 7.65
C LEU A 177 44.40 -51.19 6.98
N GLN A 178 43.87 -52.35 7.41
CA GLN A 178 44.32 -53.65 6.91
C GLN A 178 44.12 -53.76 5.39
N ARG A 179 42.98 -53.29 4.88
CA ARG A 179 42.67 -53.34 3.44
C ARG A 179 43.51 -52.37 2.62
N VAL A 180 43.80 -51.19 3.17
CA VAL A 180 44.68 -50.20 2.51
C VAL A 180 46.11 -50.73 2.45
N GLU A 181 46.59 -51.37 3.50
CA GLU A 181 47.93 -51.98 3.54
C GLU A 181 48.06 -53.13 2.53
N GLU A 182 47.05 -54.01 2.44
CA GLU A 182 47.02 -55.10 1.46
C GLU A 182 47.04 -54.61 0.00
N MET A 183 46.32 -53.53 -0.31
CA MET A 183 46.14 -53.06 -1.69
C MET A 183 47.17 -52.00 -2.13
N LEU A 184 47.54 -51.07 -1.26
CA LEU A 184 48.45 -49.97 -1.59
C LEU A 184 49.75 -49.97 -0.77
N GLY A 185 49.98 -50.90 0.16
CA GLY A 185 51.17 -50.90 1.02
C GLY A 185 52.48 -50.88 0.22
N ALA A 186 52.54 -51.59 -0.91
CA ALA A 186 53.68 -51.54 -1.83
C ALA A 186 53.89 -50.13 -2.43
N THR A 187 52.81 -49.50 -2.92
CA THR A 187 52.85 -48.15 -3.47
C THR A 187 53.23 -47.12 -2.41
N LEU A 188 52.67 -47.19 -1.21
CA LEU A 188 53.03 -46.29 -0.11
C LEU A 188 54.50 -46.43 0.27
N SER A 189 55.02 -47.67 0.34
CA SER A 189 56.42 -47.93 0.67
C SER A 189 57.37 -47.38 -0.39
N LEU A 190 57.02 -47.47 -1.68
CA LEU A 190 57.79 -46.91 -2.78
C LEU A 190 57.89 -45.38 -2.71
N HIS A 191 56.80 -44.71 -2.30
CA HIS A 191 56.75 -43.25 -2.16
C HIS A 191 57.22 -42.78 -0.76
N GLY A 192 57.54 -43.70 0.16
CA GLY A 192 58.02 -43.37 1.52
C GLY A 192 56.94 -42.94 2.51
N TRP A 193 55.66 -43.23 2.22
CA TRP A 193 54.51 -42.87 3.06
C TRP A 193 54.33 -43.87 4.21
N ARG A 194 53.97 -43.38 5.40
CA ARG A 194 53.65 -44.22 6.56
C ARG A 194 52.15 -44.30 6.79
N LEU A 195 51.60 -45.52 6.86
CA LEU A 195 50.20 -45.74 7.18
C LEU A 195 49.99 -45.78 8.70
N ARG A 196 48.93 -45.12 9.21
CA ARG A 196 48.54 -45.15 10.63
C ARG A 196 47.03 -45.21 10.77
N GLY A 197 46.56 -45.98 11.76
CA GLY A 197 45.16 -46.04 12.16
C GLY A 197 44.80 -44.88 13.09
N ASP A 198 43.65 -44.27 12.86
CA ASP A 198 43.11 -43.19 13.68
C ASP A 198 41.59 -43.35 13.84
N PRO A 199 41.09 -43.60 15.06
CA PRO A 199 39.68 -43.83 15.32
C PRO A 199 38.81 -42.56 15.23
N THR A 200 39.42 -41.37 15.10
CA THR A 200 38.67 -40.12 14.95
C THR A 200 38.15 -39.90 13.53
N LEU A 201 38.69 -40.62 12.54
CA LEU A 201 38.24 -40.55 11.15
C LEU A 201 37.04 -41.47 10.93
N HIS A 202 36.08 -41.01 10.11
CA HIS A 202 34.99 -41.86 9.66
C HIS A 202 35.49 -42.83 8.57
N HIS A 203 34.86 -43.99 8.46
CA HIS A 203 35.11 -44.96 7.38
C HIS A 203 35.09 -44.29 6.00
N GLY A 204 36.02 -44.68 5.11
CA GLY A 204 36.10 -44.10 3.78
C GLY A 204 36.72 -42.68 3.72
N GLY A 205 37.19 -42.16 4.84
CA GLY A 205 37.96 -40.92 4.95
C GLY A 205 39.45 -41.18 5.16
N CYS A 206 40.30 -40.27 4.67
CA CYS A 206 41.73 -40.30 4.94
C CYS A 206 42.30 -38.90 5.15
N LYS A 207 43.40 -38.81 5.90
CA LYS A 207 44.13 -37.55 6.13
C LYS A 207 45.61 -37.78 5.93
N VAL A 208 46.26 -36.91 5.16
CA VAL A 208 47.70 -36.94 4.93
C VAL A 208 48.34 -35.81 5.70
N SER A 209 49.32 -36.14 6.53
CA SER A 209 50.12 -35.14 7.25
C SER A 209 51.55 -35.18 6.75
N ALA A 210 52.04 -34.07 6.22
CA ALA A 210 53.43 -33.87 5.79
C ALA A 210 54.04 -32.65 6.47
N ASP A 211 55.36 -32.50 6.37
CA ASP A 211 56.08 -31.39 7.02
C ASP A 211 55.70 -30.02 6.43
N GLU A 212 55.30 -29.98 5.15
CA GLU A 212 54.90 -28.78 4.42
C GLU A 212 53.39 -28.50 4.48
N GLY A 213 52.57 -29.44 4.97
CA GLY A 213 51.13 -29.26 5.06
C GLY A 213 50.32 -30.52 5.34
N ASP A 214 49.08 -30.30 5.78
CA ASP A 214 48.07 -31.35 5.97
C ASP A 214 47.06 -31.30 4.83
N LEU A 215 46.76 -32.46 4.24
CA LEU A 215 45.65 -32.63 3.31
C LEU A 215 44.55 -33.47 3.97
N ASP A 216 43.39 -32.85 4.15
CA ASP A 216 42.24 -33.46 4.81
C ASP A 216 41.20 -33.92 3.78
N ALA A 217 41.19 -35.23 3.47
CA ALA A 217 40.19 -35.88 2.63
C ALA A 217 39.19 -36.70 3.49
N SER A 218 38.96 -36.25 4.73
CA SER A 218 37.99 -36.91 5.62
C SER A 218 36.55 -36.68 5.15
N VAL A 219 35.66 -37.61 5.53
CA VAL A 219 34.22 -37.48 5.26
C VAL A 219 33.66 -36.20 5.90
N ALA A 220 34.16 -35.82 7.08
CA ALA A 220 33.77 -34.61 7.78
C ALA A 220 34.09 -33.33 6.99
N THR A 221 35.30 -33.22 6.44
CA THR A 221 35.71 -32.07 5.62
C THR A 221 34.90 -31.99 4.33
N ARG A 222 34.68 -33.12 3.64
CA ARG A 222 33.83 -33.16 2.43
C ARG A 222 32.38 -32.77 2.72
N TRP A 223 31.85 -33.20 3.87
CA TRP A 223 30.53 -32.81 4.32
C TRP A 223 30.44 -31.30 4.57
N GLN A 224 31.46 -30.73 5.20
CA GLN A 224 31.54 -29.29 5.46
C GLN A 224 31.60 -28.48 4.15
N GLU A 225 32.36 -28.94 3.15
CA GLU A 225 32.37 -28.31 1.83
C GLU A 225 31.03 -28.41 1.10
N LEU A 226 30.34 -29.55 1.19
CA LEU A 226 28.97 -29.69 0.65
C LEU A 226 27.99 -28.75 1.33
N CYS A 227 28.03 -28.64 2.66
CA CYS A 227 27.23 -27.68 3.42
C CYS A 227 27.55 -26.23 3.03
N ARG A 228 28.83 -25.91 2.81
CA ARG A 228 29.28 -24.58 2.40
C ARG A 228 28.77 -24.21 1.01
N LEU A 229 28.82 -25.14 0.06
CA LEU A 229 28.29 -24.96 -1.29
C LEU A 229 26.76 -24.83 -1.28
N ALA A 230 26.10 -25.56 -0.40
CA ALA A 230 24.65 -25.55 -0.23
C ALA A 230 24.10 -24.26 0.41
N ALA A 231 24.87 -23.63 1.29
CA ALA A 231 24.44 -22.43 2.01
C ALA A 231 25.53 -21.34 1.93
N PRO A 232 25.56 -20.53 0.85
CA PRO A 232 26.56 -19.48 0.68
C PRO A 232 26.49 -18.35 1.75
N GLY A 233 25.49 -18.33 2.62
CA GLY A 233 25.29 -17.34 3.68
C GLY A 233 25.51 -17.82 5.12
N VAL A 234 25.94 -19.06 5.34
CA VAL A 234 26.27 -19.56 6.69
C VAL A 234 27.78 -19.53 6.88
N LEU A 235 28.29 -18.34 7.17
CA LEU A 235 29.58 -18.07 7.82
C LEU A 235 29.39 -16.94 8.83
#